data_AF-A0A812GLA1-F1
#
_entry.id   AF-A0A812GLA1-F1
#
_cell.length_a   1.000
_cell.length_b   1.000
_cell.length_c   1.000
_cell.angle_alpha   90.00
_cell.angle_beta   90.00
_cell.angle_gamma   90.00
#
_symmetry.space_group_name_H-M   'P 1'
#
loop_
_entity.id
_entity.type
_entity.pdbx_description
1 polymer ?
#
loop_
_entity_poly.entity_id
_entity_poly.type
_entity_poly.pdbx_seq_one_letter_code
_entity_poly.pdbx_strand_id
1 'polypeptide(L)'
;MKTNKQKKQQGFTLIELMIVVAIIGVLSAIAIPAYKDYTIKSNVVATLSESASYKTAIALCYQETGAMANCDAGANGVPAVAGRISGITDGAITMTPAVDCDGDAANDTFVYSPTPSGGLIEWSFTTDAGGCSGYL
;
A
#
# COMPACT_ATOMS: atom_id res chain seq x y z
N MET A 1 14.85 27.15 64.23
CA MET A 1 15.82 26.39 63.40
C MET A 1 15.08 25.25 62.72
N LYS A 2 14.80 25.35 61.42
CA LYS A 2 14.08 24.31 60.65
C LYS A 2 15.12 23.50 59.87
N THR A 3 15.29 22.23 60.25
CA THR A 3 16.24 21.31 59.60
C THR A 3 15.63 20.78 58.30
N ASN A 4 16.13 21.25 57.16
CA ASN A 4 15.68 20.81 55.84
C ASN A 4 16.41 19.49 55.49
N LYS A 5 15.68 18.36 55.51
CA LYS A 5 16.22 17.04 55.14
C LYS A 5 16.36 16.98 53.62
N GLN A 6 17.57 17.21 53.10
CA GLN A 6 17.90 16.99 51.69
C GLN A 6 17.73 15.48 51.37
N LYS A 7 16.70 15.13 50.59
CA LYS A 7 16.57 13.77 50.04
C LYS A 7 17.67 13.59 48.99
N LYS A 8 18.53 12.59 49.14
CA LYS A 8 19.50 12.22 48.10
C LYS A 8 18.74 11.84 46.83
N GLN A 9 19.01 12.55 45.75
CA GLN A 9 18.47 12.25 44.43
C GLN A 9 19.13 10.95 43.94
N GLN A 10 18.34 9.87 43.87
CA GLN A 10 18.80 8.60 43.30
C GLN A 10 18.70 8.73 41.77
N GLY A 11 19.84 8.86 41.10
CA GLY A 11 19.92 8.87 39.65
C GLY A 11 19.91 7.45 39.08
N PHE A 12 19.46 7.32 37.83
CA PHE A 12 19.57 6.10 37.03
C PHE A 12 21.05 5.79 36.78
N THR A 13 21.44 4.52 36.82
CA THR A 13 22.81 4.11 36.50
C THR A 13 23.02 4.04 34.98
N LEU A 14 24.24 4.33 34.51
CA LEU A 14 24.58 4.17 33.10
C LEU A 14 24.43 2.71 32.63
N ILE A 15 24.66 1.75 33.53
CA ILE A 15 24.50 0.33 33.22
C ILE A 15 23.02 -0.05 33.01
N GLU A 16 22.10 0.49 33.79
CA GLU A 16 20.66 0.27 33.58
C GLU A 16 20.22 0.83 32.22
N LEU A 17 20.70 2.02 31.86
CA LEU A 17 20.37 2.62 30.56
C LEU A 17 20.94 1.82 29.38
N MET A 18 22.18 1.31 29.50
CA MET A 18 22.80 0.48 28.46
C MET A 18 22.06 -0.84 28.24
N ILE A 19 21.60 -1.50 29.32
CA ILE A 19 20.83 -2.74 29.20
C ILE A 19 19.49 -2.48 28.49
N VAL A 20 18.81 -1.38 28.81
CA VAL A 20 17.55 -1.00 28.15
C VAL A 20 17.76 -0.78 26.65
N VAL A 21 18.82 -0.06 26.25
CA VAL A 21 19.13 0.16 24.84
C VAL A 21 19.45 -1.15 24.11
N ALA A 22 20.17 -2.06 24.76
CA ALA A 22 20.47 -3.39 24.18
C ALA A 22 19.19 -4.20 23.92
N ILE A 23 18.25 -4.22 24.87
CA ILE A 23 16.97 -4.93 24.72
C ILE A 23 16.13 -4.30 23.61
N ILE A 24 16.01 -2.96 23.58
CA ILE A 24 15.29 -2.25 22.52
C ILE A 24 15.93 -2.51 21.16
N GLY A 25 17.26 -2.56 21.08
CA GLY A 25 17.99 -2.89 19.86
C GLY A 25 17.56 -4.24 19.26
N VAL A 26 17.55 -5.29 20.07
CA VAL A 26 17.13 -6.64 19.63
C VAL A 26 15.66 -6.66 19.21
N LEU A 27 14.76 -6.05 20.01
CA LEU A 27 13.34 -6.01 19.67
C LEU A 27 13.08 -5.22 18.39
N SER A 28 13.78 -4.11 18.19
CA SER A 28 13.62 -3.24 17.02
C SER A 28 14.03 -3.93 15.72
N ALA A 29 15.05 -4.78 15.75
CA ALA A 29 15.54 -5.50 14.58
C ALA A 29 14.49 -6.45 13.99
N ILE A 30 13.58 -6.99 14.82
CA ILE A 30 12.50 -7.88 14.39
C ILE A 30 11.21 -7.09 14.14
N ALA A 31 10.91 -6.13 15.01
CA ALA A 31 9.66 -5.38 14.96
C ALA A 31 9.58 -4.42 13.76
N ILE A 32 10.70 -3.77 13.39
CA ILE A 32 10.70 -2.78 12.30
C ILE A 32 10.39 -3.43 10.94
N PRO A 33 11.06 -4.52 10.51
CA PRO A 33 10.71 -5.18 9.25
C PRO A 33 9.27 -5.69 9.23
N ALA A 34 8.83 -6.35 10.30
CA ALA A 34 7.46 -6.88 10.38
C ALA A 34 6.39 -5.78 10.31
N TYR A 35 6.63 -4.63 10.96
CA TYR A 35 5.73 -3.48 10.87
C TYR A 35 5.70 -2.88 9.47
N LYS A 36 6.86 -2.78 8.79
CA LYS A 36 6.92 -2.31 7.40
C LYS A 36 6.09 -3.20 6.48
N ASP A 37 6.29 -4.53 6.52
CA ASP A 37 5.54 -5.48 5.70
C ASP A 37 4.02 -5.37 5.93
N TYR A 38 3.61 -5.21 7.19
CA TYR A 38 2.20 -5.00 7.54
C TYR A 38 1.64 -3.71 6.93
N THR A 39 2.39 -2.61 6.99
CA THR A 39 1.95 -1.33 6.40
C THR A 39 1.90 -1.39 4.88
N ILE A 40 2.87 -2.04 4.23
CA ILE A 40 2.87 -2.25 2.77
C ILE A 40 1.63 -3.04 2.38
N LYS A 41 1.40 -4.19 3.02
CA LYS A 41 0.22 -5.02 2.80
C LYS A 41 -1.09 -4.25 2.98
N SER A 42 -1.21 -3.49 4.05
CA SER A 42 -2.42 -2.69 4.30
C SER A 42 -2.69 -1.67 3.21
N ASN A 43 -1.66 -1.00 2.70
CA ASN A 43 -1.81 -0.01 1.63
C ASN A 43 -2.14 -0.67 0.28
N VAL A 44 -1.48 -1.79 -0.05
CA VAL A 44 -1.73 -2.55 -1.28
C VAL A 44 -3.17 -3.09 -1.30
N VAL A 45 -3.65 -3.70 -0.21
CA VAL A 45 -5.02 -4.19 -0.09
C VAL A 45 -6.05 -3.06 -0.17
N ALA A 46 -5.77 -1.92 0.48
CA ALA A 46 -6.65 -0.75 0.40
C ALA A 46 -6.73 -0.20 -1.04
N THR A 47 -5.61 -0.18 -1.77
CA THR A 47 -5.56 0.22 -3.18
C THR A 47 -6.37 -0.71 -4.07
N LEU A 48 -6.25 -2.03 -3.85
CA LEU A 48 -7.05 -3.01 -4.58
C LEU A 48 -8.55 -2.81 -4.29
N SER A 49 -8.92 -2.53 -3.04
CA SER A 49 -10.30 -2.21 -2.67
C SER A 49 -10.82 -0.94 -3.36
N GLU A 50 -9.98 0.09 -3.52
CA GLU A 50 -10.34 1.31 -4.26
C GLU A 50 -10.59 0.99 -5.74
N SER A 51 -9.78 0.12 -6.34
CA SER A 51 -9.93 -0.28 -7.75
C SER A 51 -11.25 -1.00 -8.05
N ALA A 52 -11.88 -1.64 -7.06
CA ALA A 52 -13.11 -2.42 -7.24
C ALA A 52 -14.25 -1.60 -7.88
N SER A 53 -14.38 -0.32 -7.50
CA SER A 53 -15.37 0.59 -8.07
C SER A 53 -15.12 0.87 -9.56
N TYR A 54 -13.86 1.05 -9.94
CA TYR A 54 -13.45 1.22 -11.34
C TYR A 54 -13.62 -0.06 -12.15
N LYS A 55 -13.35 -1.24 -11.58
CA LYS A 55 -13.61 -2.53 -12.25
C LYS A 55 -15.08 -2.66 -12.67
N THR A 56 -16.01 -2.26 -11.80
CA THR A 56 -17.44 -2.25 -12.14
C THR A 56 -17.74 -1.25 -13.25
N ALA A 57 -17.21 -0.02 -13.18
CA ALA A 57 -17.43 0.99 -14.22
C ALA A 57 -16.87 0.56 -15.59
N ILE A 58 -15.67 -0.03 -15.61
CA ILE A 58 -15.04 -0.57 -16.83
C ILE A 58 -15.85 -1.74 -17.39
N ALA A 59 -16.39 -2.61 -16.52
CA ALA A 59 -17.25 -3.70 -16.95
C ALA A 59 -18.56 -3.21 -17.61
N LEU A 60 -19.12 -2.10 -17.13
CA LEU A 60 -20.28 -1.47 -17.75
C LEU A 60 -19.90 -0.81 -19.08
N CYS A 61 -18.81 -0.03 -19.11
CA CYS A 61 -18.29 0.57 -20.34
C CYS A 61 -18.04 -0.47 -21.43
N TYR A 62 -17.47 -1.63 -21.08
CA TYR A 62 -17.25 -2.70 -22.04
C TYR A 62 -18.55 -3.32 -22.56
N GLN A 63 -19.56 -3.47 -21.70
CA GLN A 63 -20.87 -3.96 -22.13
C GLN A 63 -21.58 -3.00 -23.08
N GLU A 64 -21.38 -1.69 -22.92
CA GLU A 64 -21.99 -0.67 -23.79
C GLU A 64 -21.22 -0.48 -25.11
N THR A 65 -19.89 -0.45 -25.04
CA THR A 65 -19.03 -0.10 -26.19
C THR A 65 -18.47 -1.30 -26.94
N GLY A 66 -18.44 -2.48 -26.32
CA GLY A 66 -17.88 -3.71 -26.86
C GLY A 66 -16.34 -3.74 -26.95
N ALA A 67 -15.63 -2.69 -26.53
CA ALA A 67 -14.18 -2.59 -26.66
C ALA A 67 -13.54 -1.92 -25.44
N MET A 68 -12.55 -2.59 -24.83
CA MET A 68 -11.82 -2.06 -23.67
C MET A 68 -11.07 -0.76 -23.98
N ALA A 69 -10.67 -0.57 -25.24
CA ALA A 69 -9.99 0.65 -25.71
C ALA A 69 -10.82 1.93 -25.58
N ASN A 70 -12.11 1.82 -25.27
CA ASN A 70 -12.98 2.97 -25.01
C ASN A 70 -13.17 3.24 -23.51
N CYS A 71 -12.61 2.41 -22.64
CA CYS A 71 -12.84 2.44 -21.19
C CYS A 71 -11.69 3.09 -20.44
N ASP A 72 -11.29 4.27 -20.91
CA ASP A 72 -10.29 5.12 -20.28
C ASP A 72 -10.87 5.95 -19.13
N ALA A 73 -10.00 6.46 -18.28
CA ALA A 73 -10.39 7.36 -17.20
C ALA A 73 -11.19 8.58 -17.71
N GLY A 74 -12.39 8.79 -17.16
CA GLY A 74 -13.26 9.91 -17.54
C GLY A 74 -14.04 9.70 -18.85
N ALA A 75 -13.91 8.54 -19.51
CA ALA A 75 -14.62 8.22 -20.74
C ALA A 75 -15.73 7.19 -20.51
N ASN A 76 -16.81 7.26 -21.29
CA ASN A 76 -17.86 6.24 -21.37
C ASN A 76 -18.35 5.71 -20.00
N GLY A 77 -18.57 6.62 -19.05
CA GLY A 77 -19.06 6.28 -17.70
C GLY A 77 -17.99 5.81 -16.71
N VAL A 78 -16.73 5.65 -17.13
CA VAL A 78 -15.60 5.41 -16.23
C VAL A 78 -15.23 6.73 -15.53
N PRO A 79 -15.21 6.79 -14.19
CA PRO A 79 -14.79 7.99 -13.47
C PRO A 79 -13.35 8.39 -13.80
N ALA A 80 -13.05 9.69 -13.65
CA ALA A 80 -11.66 10.14 -13.65
C ALA A 80 -10.89 9.51 -12.48
N VAL A 81 -9.59 9.27 -12.67
CA VAL A 81 -8.75 8.69 -11.62
C VAL A 81 -8.63 9.60 -10.41
N ALA A 82 -8.57 8.98 -9.23
CA ALA A 82 -8.41 9.66 -7.96
C ALA A 82 -7.81 8.71 -6.92
N GLY A 83 -7.26 9.29 -5.85
CA GLY A 83 -6.71 8.53 -4.73
C GLY A 83 -5.48 7.73 -5.15
N ARG A 84 -5.50 6.42 -4.88
CA ARG A 84 -4.39 5.50 -5.20
C ARG A 84 -4.46 4.90 -6.60
N ILE A 85 -5.46 5.31 -7.39
CA ILE A 85 -5.54 4.97 -8.81
C ILE A 85 -4.88 6.08 -9.60
N SER A 86 -3.83 5.75 -10.34
CA SER A 86 -3.00 6.73 -11.07
C SER A 86 -3.25 6.76 -12.57
N GLY A 87 -3.89 5.73 -13.12
CA GLY A 87 -4.25 5.68 -14.53
C GLY A 87 -5.30 4.63 -14.82
N ILE A 88 -6.12 4.87 -15.84
CA ILE A 88 -6.94 3.84 -16.49
C ILE A 88 -6.79 4.05 -17.99
N THR A 89 -6.25 3.05 -18.68
CA THR A 89 -6.04 3.07 -20.12
C THR A 89 -6.42 1.73 -20.70
N ASP A 90 -7.26 1.72 -21.73
CA ASP A 90 -7.82 0.52 -22.35
C ASP A 90 -8.44 -0.42 -21.29
N GLY A 91 -9.10 0.15 -20.27
CA GLY A 91 -9.65 -0.58 -19.13
C GLY A 91 -8.63 -1.17 -18.15
N ALA A 92 -7.32 -1.10 -18.42
CA ALA A 92 -6.29 -1.50 -17.47
C ALA A 92 -6.11 -0.45 -16.38
N ILE A 93 -6.16 -0.86 -15.12
CA ILE A 93 -6.09 0.02 -13.96
C ILE A 93 -4.66 0.06 -13.44
N THR A 94 -4.02 1.23 -13.51
CA THR A 94 -2.73 1.48 -12.88
C THR A 94 -2.94 1.97 -11.46
N MET A 95 -2.32 1.27 -10.51
CA MET A 95 -2.43 1.52 -9.08
C MET A 95 -1.09 1.96 -8.51
N THR A 96 -1.12 2.96 -7.63
CA THR A 96 0.05 3.49 -6.93
C THR A 96 -0.29 3.56 -5.44
N PRO A 97 -0.01 2.50 -4.65
CA PRO A 97 -0.31 2.45 -3.22
C PRO A 97 0.48 3.46 -2.36
N ALA A 98 1.45 4.16 -2.95
CA ALA A 98 2.40 5.06 -2.27
C ALA A 98 3.21 4.35 -1.18
N VAL A 99 3.68 3.14 -1.50
CA VAL A 99 4.60 2.35 -0.68
C VAL A 99 5.73 1.81 -1.53
N ASP A 100 6.84 1.53 -0.87
CA ASP A 100 8.03 0.84 -1.38
C ASP A 100 7.91 -0.64 -0.99
N CYS A 101 7.75 -1.52 -1.98
CA CYS A 101 7.56 -2.95 -1.80
C CYS A 101 8.86 -3.76 -1.85
N ASP A 102 9.92 -3.23 -2.46
CA ASP A 102 11.20 -3.93 -2.71
C ASP A 102 12.43 -3.34 -1.97
N GLY A 103 12.27 -2.17 -1.35
CA GLY A 103 13.28 -1.47 -0.57
C GLY A 103 14.16 -0.51 -1.37
N ASP A 104 13.79 -0.15 -2.60
CA ASP A 104 14.57 0.76 -3.47
C ASP A 104 14.37 2.25 -3.15
N ALA A 105 13.52 2.57 -2.16
CA ALA A 105 13.11 3.91 -1.73
C ALA A 105 12.29 4.70 -2.77
N ALA A 106 11.71 4.04 -3.76
CA ALA A 106 10.70 4.59 -4.66
C ALA A 106 9.29 4.06 -4.29
N ASN A 107 8.25 4.75 -4.77
CA ASN A 107 6.89 4.23 -4.67
C ASN A 107 6.61 3.32 -5.86
N ASP A 108 6.10 2.14 -5.57
CA ASP A 108 5.81 1.15 -6.58
C ASP A 108 4.44 1.32 -7.21
N THR A 109 4.31 0.74 -8.42
CA THR A 109 3.07 0.72 -9.18
C THR A 109 2.82 -0.66 -9.75
N PHE A 110 1.56 -1.09 -9.75
CA PHE A 110 1.15 -2.33 -10.39
C PHE A 110 -0.12 -2.11 -11.20
N VAL A 111 -0.24 -2.85 -12.31
CA VAL A 111 -1.36 -2.72 -13.26
C VAL A 111 -2.21 -3.97 -13.22
N TYR A 112 -3.52 -3.75 -13.11
CA TYR A 112 -4.52 -4.79 -13.14
C TYR A 112 -5.35 -4.67 -14.43
N SER A 113 -5.18 -5.64 -15.32
CA SER A 113 -5.75 -5.58 -16.66
C SER A 113 -6.97 -6.49 -16.82
N PRO A 114 -8.01 -6.04 -17.53
CA PRO A 114 -9.15 -6.86 -17.90
C PRO A 114 -8.84 -7.73 -19.11
N THR A 115 -9.21 -9.01 -19.05
CA THR A 115 -9.22 -9.94 -20.18
C THR A 115 -10.64 -10.43 -20.39
N PRO A 116 -11.33 -10.02 -21.47
CA PRO A 116 -12.66 -10.52 -21.77
C PRO A 116 -12.63 -12.02 -22.08
N SER A 117 -13.48 -12.81 -21.41
CA SER A 117 -13.60 -14.26 -21.56
C SER A 117 -15.07 -14.65 -21.53
N GLY A 118 -15.65 -14.98 -22.70
CA GLY A 118 -17.01 -15.51 -22.79
C GLY A 118 -18.12 -14.61 -22.22
N GLY A 119 -17.97 -13.28 -22.28
CA GLY A 119 -18.93 -12.31 -21.72
C GLY A 119 -18.66 -11.93 -20.26
N LEU A 120 -17.66 -12.54 -19.64
CA LEU A 120 -17.10 -12.13 -18.35
C LEU A 120 -15.79 -11.35 -18.57
N ILE A 121 -15.33 -10.65 -17.54
CA ILE A 121 -14.03 -10.00 -17.53
C ILE A 121 -13.21 -10.66 -16.44
N GLU A 122 -12.16 -11.36 -16.85
CA GLU A 122 -11.12 -11.86 -15.95
C GLU A 122 -10.12 -10.75 -15.69
N TRP A 123 -9.56 -10.70 -14.49
CA TRP A 123 -8.62 -9.65 -14.11
C TRP A 123 -7.34 -10.26 -13.59
N SER A 124 -6.21 -9.79 -14.12
CA SER A 124 -4.87 -10.28 -13.76
C SER A 124 -3.90 -9.11 -13.62
N PHE A 125 -2.87 -9.32 -12.79
CA PHE A 125 -1.76 -8.37 -12.72
C PHE A 125 -0.86 -8.58 -13.93
N THR A 126 -0.70 -7.52 -14.74
CA THR A 126 0.11 -7.55 -15.97
C THR A 126 1.46 -6.88 -15.79
N THR A 127 1.56 -5.94 -14.85
CA THR A 127 2.82 -5.39 -14.37
C THR A 127 2.79 -5.27 -12.86
N ASP A 128 3.94 -5.52 -12.24
CA ASP A 128 4.13 -5.46 -10.80
C ASP A 128 5.53 -4.91 -10.50
N ALA A 129 5.69 -3.59 -10.62
CA ALA A 129 6.93 -2.94 -10.22
C ALA A 129 7.09 -3.13 -8.70
N GLY A 130 8.26 -3.56 -8.25
CA GLY A 130 8.56 -3.84 -6.85
C GLY A 130 7.89 -5.08 -6.23
N GLY A 131 7.11 -5.87 -7.00
CA GLY A 131 6.52 -7.11 -6.49
C GLY A 131 5.40 -6.90 -5.46
N CYS A 132 4.73 -5.75 -5.48
CA CYS A 132 3.65 -5.42 -4.54
C CYS A 132 2.49 -6.42 -4.58
N SER A 133 2.27 -7.12 -5.69
CA SER A 133 1.25 -8.19 -5.76
C SER A 133 1.55 -9.33 -4.77
N GLY A 134 2.78 -9.50 -4.31
CA GLY A 134 3.14 -10.51 -3.30
C GLY A 134 2.53 -10.25 -1.91
N TYR A 135 2.00 -9.06 -1.66
CA TYR A 135 1.37 -8.69 -0.39
C TYR A 135 -0.16 -8.88 -0.37
N LEU A 136 -0.76 -9.24 -1.52
CA LEU A 136 -2.18 -9.55 -1.68
C LEU A 136 -2.50 -10.98 -1.24
#